data_AF-C0NNX6-F1
#
_entry.id   AF-C0NNX6-F1
#
_cell.length_a   1.000
_cell.length_b   1.000
_cell.length_c   1.000
_cell.angle_alpha   90.00
_cell.angle_beta   90.00
_cell.angle_gamma   90.00
#
_symmetry.space_group_name_H-M   'P 1'
#
loop_
_entity.id
_entity.type
_entity.pdbx_description
1 polymer ?
#
loop_
_entity_poly.entity_id
_entity_poly.type
_entity_poly.pdbx_seq_one_letter_code
_entity_poly.pdbx_strand_id
1 'polypeptide(L)'
;MTHSGNILYPHQQTLLESLIRAAIVEEANAGLTSWAASMKSWVSMMVGYLGIENDILDDCLDEQVVTWYSTHFGRIHESKYGPFDRRISKRLGSGKELPVDIVAVPFPRKASRREN
;
A
#
# COMPACT_ATOMS: atom_id res chain seq x y z
N MET A 1 -27.26 -13.70 0.07
CA MET A 1 -26.00 -12.96 -0.13
C MET A 1 -24.85 -13.94 0.04
N THR A 2 -24.16 -14.29 -1.04
CA THR A 2 -23.07 -15.27 -1.02
C THR A 2 -21.78 -14.61 -0.57
N HIS A 3 -21.52 -14.57 0.74
CA HIS A 3 -20.17 -14.32 1.27
C HIS A 3 -19.33 -15.59 1.08
N SER A 4 -18.96 -15.89 -0.16
CA SER A 4 -17.91 -16.87 -0.47
C SER A 4 -16.54 -16.21 -0.30
N GLY A 5 -16.29 -15.61 0.87
CA GLY A 5 -14.97 -15.15 1.24
C GLY A 5 -14.18 -16.36 1.71
N ASN A 6 -13.22 -16.82 0.91
CA ASN A 6 -12.30 -17.85 1.37
C ASN A 6 -11.49 -17.27 2.54
N ILE A 7 -11.65 -17.82 3.75
CA ILE A 7 -10.93 -17.38 4.96
C ILE A 7 -9.41 -17.44 4.75
N LEU A 8 -8.94 -18.35 3.88
CA LEU A 8 -7.52 -18.53 3.57
C LEU A 8 -6.97 -17.48 2.60
N TYR A 9 -7.83 -16.88 1.77
CA TYR A 9 -7.50 -15.79 0.86
C TYR A 9 -8.49 -14.65 1.09
N PRO A 10 -8.40 -13.95 2.22
CA PRO A 10 -9.27 -12.81 2.46
C PRO A 10 -9.14 -11.83 1.30
N HIS A 11 -10.27 -11.21 0.95
CA HIS A 11 -10.26 -10.13 -0.04
C HIS A 11 -9.25 -9.07 0.40
N GLN A 12 -8.44 -8.53 -0.52
CA GLN A 12 -7.34 -7.61 -0.20
C GLN A 12 -7.81 -6.45 0.67
N GLN A 13 -8.99 -5.90 0.35
CA GLN A 13 -9.66 -4.89 1.15
C GLN A 13 -9.91 -5.35 2.59
N THR A 14 -10.54 -6.50 2.81
CA THR A 14 -10.86 -7.01 4.15
C THR A 14 -9.60 -7.23 5.00
N LEU A 15 -8.53 -7.78 4.40
CA LEU A 15 -7.27 -7.97 5.10
C LEU A 15 -6.65 -6.62 5.48
N LEU A 16 -6.60 -5.69 4.53
CA LEU A 16 -6.07 -4.34 4.73
C LEU A 16 -6.85 -3.60 5.85
N GLU A 17 -8.18 -3.60 5.79
CA GLU A 17 -9.05 -3.03 6.81
C GLU A 17 -8.77 -3.61 8.19
N SER A 18 -8.63 -4.94 8.31
CA SER A 18 -8.37 -5.58 9.60
C SER A 18 -7.03 -5.17 10.23
N LEU A 19 -5.98 -5.05 9.42
CA LEU A 19 -4.66 -4.61 9.89
C LEU A 19 -4.66 -3.14 10.30
N ILE A 20 -5.36 -2.30 9.55
CA ILE A 20 -5.50 -0.88 9.89
C ILE A 20 -6.31 -0.71 11.18
N ARG A 21 -7.42 -1.43 11.34
CA ARG A 21 -8.20 -1.41 12.60
C ARG A 21 -7.33 -1.83 13.78
N ALA A 22 -6.53 -2.89 13.63
CA ALA A 22 -5.61 -3.32 14.67
C ALA A 22 -4.57 -2.23 15.00
N ALA A 23 -4.03 -1.55 13.99
CA ALA A 23 -3.10 -0.44 14.18
C ALA A 23 -3.76 0.74 14.92
N ILE A 24 -4.97 1.13 14.53
CA ILE A 24 -5.71 2.24 15.17
C ILE A 24 -6.00 1.92 16.64
N VAL A 25 -6.50 0.72 16.94
CA VAL A 25 -6.80 0.30 18.32
C VAL A 25 -5.54 0.33 19.18
N GLU A 26 -4.41 -0.12 18.64
CA GLU A 26 -3.13 -0.08 19.35
C GLU A 26 -2.63 1.36 19.56
N GLU A 27 -2.65 2.19 18.52
CA GLU A 27 -2.23 3.60 18.57
C GLU A 27 -3.08 4.40 19.57
N ALA A 28 -4.38 4.12 19.65
CA ALA A 28 -5.29 4.76 20.59
C ALA A 28 -5.04 4.35 22.05
N ASN A 29 -4.68 3.09 22.30
CA ASN A 29 -4.52 2.55 23.65
C ASN A 29 -3.12 2.79 24.24
N ALA A 30 -2.08 2.71 23.41
CA ALA A 30 -0.69 2.69 23.88
C ALA A 30 0.22 3.69 23.12
N GLY A 31 -0.30 4.45 22.16
CA GLY A 31 0.49 5.34 21.32
C GLY A 31 1.33 4.58 20.29
N LEU A 32 2.45 5.17 19.87
CA LEU A 32 3.33 4.54 18.87
C LEU A 32 4.15 3.41 19.51
N THR A 33 3.58 2.21 19.51
CA THR A 33 4.27 0.98 19.95
C THR A 33 5.01 0.30 18.81
N SER A 34 5.95 -0.59 19.15
CA SER A 34 6.60 -1.46 18.16
C SER A 34 5.59 -2.35 17.43
N TRP A 35 4.46 -2.68 18.07
CA TRP A 35 3.38 -3.45 17.47
C TRP A 35 2.59 -2.63 16.45
N ALA A 36 2.19 -1.40 16.77
CA ALA A 36 1.57 -0.49 15.82
C ALA A 36 2.48 -0.23 14.60
N ALA A 37 3.78 -0.02 14.84
CA ALA A 37 4.77 0.13 13.78
C ALA A 37 4.87 -1.13 12.90
N SER A 38 4.76 -2.32 13.49
CA SER A 38 4.74 -3.59 12.77
C SER A 38 3.50 -3.70 11.88
N MET A 39 2.30 -3.38 12.38
CA MET A 39 1.07 -3.35 11.58
C MET A 39 1.19 -2.37 10.40
N LYS A 40 1.71 -1.16 10.66
CA LYS A 40 1.96 -0.17 9.62
C LYS A 40 2.95 -0.64 8.57
N SER A 41 4.00 -1.36 8.98
CA SER A 41 4.95 -1.97 8.03
C SER A 41 4.31 -3.05 7.16
N TRP A 42 3.37 -3.83 7.70
CA TRP A 42 2.65 -4.86 6.95
C TRP A 42 1.70 -4.22 5.94
N VAL A 43 1.01 -3.15 6.32
CA VAL A 43 0.20 -2.34 5.40
C VAL A 43 1.08 -1.77 4.28
N SER A 44 2.23 -1.20 4.61
CA SER A 44 3.20 -0.70 3.62
C SER A 44 3.64 -1.80 2.65
N MET A 45 3.93 -3.00 3.17
CA MET A 45 4.29 -4.15 2.37
C MET A 45 3.14 -4.56 1.44
N MET A 46 1.90 -4.59 1.93
CA MET A 46 0.73 -4.89 1.09
C MET A 46 0.54 -3.84 -0.02
N VAL A 47 0.63 -2.55 0.31
CA VAL A 47 0.49 -1.46 -0.66
C VAL A 47 1.56 -1.54 -1.74
N GLY A 48 2.81 -1.80 -1.34
CA GLY A 48 3.92 -2.02 -2.27
C GLY A 48 3.72 -3.31 -3.08
N TYR A 49 3.76 -4.47 -2.43
CA TYR A 49 3.83 -5.79 -3.09
C TYR A 49 2.57 -6.18 -3.85
N LEU A 50 1.38 -5.86 -3.34
CA LEU A 50 0.12 -6.21 -4.00
C LEU A 50 -0.34 -5.12 -4.98
N GLY A 51 0.39 -4.00 -5.07
CA GLY A 51 0.03 -2.88 -5.94
C GLY A 51 -1.32 -2.25 -5.58
N ILE A 52 -1.67 -2.22 -4.30
CA ILE A 52 -2.97 -1.73 -3.83
C ILE A 52 -3.18 -0.28 -4.25
N GLU A 53 -4.30 0.01 -4.90
CA GLU A 53 -4.68 1.35 -5.33
C GLU A 53 -5.29 2.18 -4.19
N ASN A 54 -5.23 3.51 -4.33
CA ASN A 54 -5.67 4.44 -3.29
C ASN A 54 -7.19 4.38 -3.00
N ASP A 55 -7.97 3.82 -3.92
CA ASP A 55 -9.43 3.70 -3.89
C ASP A 55 -9.92 2.38 -3.26
N ILE A 56 -9.01 1.47 -2.86
CA ILE A 56 -9.36 0.16 -2.28
C ILE A 56 -10.28 0.24 -1.06
N LEU A 57 -10.28 1.37 -0.34
CA LEU A 57 -11.10 1.62 0.84
C LEU A 57 -12.24 2.63 0.58
N ASP A 58 -12.53 3.00 -0.67
CA ASP A 58 -13.60 3.97 -0.97
C ASP A 58 -14.99 3.43 -0.56
N ASP A 59 -15.21 2.12 -0.60
CA ASP A 59 -16.43 1.45 -0.12
C ASP A 59 -16.39 1.09 1.39
N CYS A 60 -15.31 1.44 2.10
CA CYS A 60 -15.17 1.10 3.50
C CYS A 60 -16.11 1.97 4.37
N LEU A 61 -16.96 1.33 5.18
CA LEU A 61 -17.91 2.01 6.07
C LEU A 61 -17.24 2.65 7.30
N ASP A 62 -15.98 2.32 7.57
CA ASP A 62 -15.25 2.77 8.76
C ASP A 62 -14.38 4.00 8.43
N GLU A 63 -14.92 5.19 8.70
CA GLU A 63 -14.25 6.46 8.39
C GLU A 63 -12.88 6.60 9.06
N GLN A 64 -12.67 5.99 10.23
CA GLN A 64 -11.36 6.05 10.92
C GLN A 64 -10.31 5.28 10.14
N VAL A 65 -10.68 4.11 9.61
CA VAL A 65 -9.83 3.28 8.75
C VAL A 65 -9.48 4.00 7.45
N VAL A 66 -10.48 4.60 6.78
CA VAL A 66 -10.28 5.38 5.55
C VAL A 66 -9.36 6.57 5.79
N THR A 67 -9.58 7.32 6.87
CA THR A 67 -8.77 8.50 7.22
C THR A 67 -7.34 8.11 7.57
N TRP A 68 -7.16 7.05 8.37
CA TRP A 68 -5.84 6.55 8.74
C TRP A 68 -5.06 6.09 7.51
N TYR A 69 -5.71 5.33 6.62
CA TYR A 69 -5.09 4.87 5.39
C TYR A 69 -4.73 6.04 4.48
N SER A 70 -5.67 6.95 4.25
CA SER A 70 -5.46 8.14 3.40
C SER A 70 -4.25 8.95 3.85
N THR A 71 -4.10 9.13 5.17
CA THR A 71 -3.01 9.89 5.79
C THR A 71 -1.65 9.20 5.65
N HIS A 72 -1.62 7.87 5.72
CA HIS A 72 -0.39 7.10 5.79
C HIS A 72 0.10 6.54 4.46
N PHE A 73 -0.83 6.09 3.61
CA PHE A 73 -0.53 5.37 2.38
C PHE A 73 -1.42 5.77 1.19
N GLY A 74 -2.50 6.52 1.42
CA GLY A 74 -3.43 6.92 0.38
C GLY A 74 -3.20 8.34 -0.15
N ARG A 75 -4.29 8.96 -0.60
CA ARG A 75 -4.31 10.26 -1.31
C ARG A 75 -3.63 11.39 -0.54
N ILE A 76 -3.81 11.46 0.79
CA ILE A 76 -3.20 12.52 1.61
C ILE A 76 -1.68 12.32 1.69
N HIS A 77 -1.21 11.09 1.85
CA HIS A 77 0.21 10.78 1.83
C HIS A 77 0.84 11.19 0.48
N GLU A 78 0.25 10.75 -0.63
CA GLU A 78 0.78 11.05 -1.95
C GLU A 78 0.74 12.54 -2.29
N SER A 79 -0.28 13.26 -1.82
CA SER A 79 -0.34 14.72 -1.99
C SER A 79 0.82 15.45 -1.31
N LYS A 80 1.36 14.89 -0.21
CA LYS A 80 2.42 15.49 0.61
C LYS A 80 3.82 15.04 0.20
N TYR A 81 3.97 13.77 -0.17
CA TYR A 81 5.28 13.14 -0.41
C TYR A 81 5.51 12.73 -1.87
N GLY A 82 4.49 12.84 -2.72
CA GLY A 82 4.50 12.30 -4.08
C GLY A 82 4.00 10.85 -4.15
N PRO A 83 3.81 10.31 -5.36
CA PRO A 83 3.29 8.96 -5.56
C PRO A 83 4.23 7.90 -4.99
N PHE A 84 3.68 6.79 -4.50
CA PHE A 84 4.49 5.68 -4.01
C PHE A 84 5.37 5.10 -5.13
N ASP A 85 6.68 5.05 -4.89
CA ASP A 85 7.59 4.34 -5.79
C ASP A 85 7.44 2.82 -5.60
N ARG A 86 6.69 2.18 -6.50
CA ARG A 86 6.44 0.72 -6.51
C ARG A 86 7.51 -0.05 -7.28
N ARG A 87 8.63 0.59 -7.61
CA ARG A 87 9.75 -0.02 -8.36
C ARG A 87 10.45 -1.11 -7.57
N ILE A 88 10.60 -2.28 -8.20
CA ILE A 88 11.61 -3.24 -7.76
C ILE A 88 12.96 -2.79 -8.32
N SER A 89 13.73 -2.08 -7.49
CA SER A 89 15.15 -1.93 -7.78
C SER A 89 15.85 -3.27 -7.51
N LYS A 90 16.28 -3.94 -8.59
CA LYS A 90 17.33 -4.99 -8.66
C LYS A 90 16.89 -6.46 -8.51
N ARG A 91 17.35 -7.29 -9.45
CA ARG A 91 17.75 -8.69 -9.18
C ARG A 91 19.20 -8.71 -8.69
N LEU A 92 19.54 -9.65 -7.81
CA LEU A 92 20.93 -10.05 -7.60
C LEU A 92 21.55 -10.39 -8.98
N GLY A 93 22.52 -9.59 -9.44
CA GLY A 93 23.34 -9.93 -10.61
C GLY A 93 23.44 -8.91 -11.76
N SER A 94 22.48 -7.99 -11.97
CA SER A 94 22.56 -7.07 -13.13
C SER A 94 22.76 -5.59 -12.82
N GLY A 95 22.53 -5.10 -11.60
CA GLY A 95 22.62 -3.66 -11.28
C GLY A 95 21.66 -2.73 -12.04
N LYS A 96 20.96 -3.22 -13.07
CA LYS A 96 19.97 -2.50 -13.87
C LYS A 96 18.61 -2.58 -13.21
N GLU A 97 17.89 -1.46 -13.25
CA GLU A 97 16.51 -1.35 -12.83
C GLU A 97 15.59 -2.04 -13.85
N LEU A 98 14.60 -2.79 -13.39
CA LEU A 98 13.59 -3.35 -14.29
C LEU A 98 12.67 -2.21 -14.77
N PRO A 99 12.31 -2.16 -16.07
CA PRO A 99 11.39 -1.15 -16.59
C PRO A 99 9.92 -1.45 -16.24
N VAL A 100 9.68 -2.32 -15.25
CA VAL A 100 8.36 -2.75 -14.80
C VAL A 100 8.24 -2.61 -13.29
N ASP A 101 7.02 -2.38 -12.80
CA ASP A 101 6.71 -2.43 -11.39
C ASP A 101 6.66 -3.86 -10.84
N ILE A 102 6.33 -3.97 -9.56
CA ILE A 102 6.26 -5.23 -8.82
C ILE A 102 5.15 -6.19 -9.30
N VAL A 103 4.12 -5.69 -9.97
CA VAL A 103 3.08 -6.51 -10.63
C VAL A 103 3.37 -6.73 -12.11
N ALA A 104 4.60 -6.45 -12.55
CA ALA A 104 5.09 -6.58 -13.92
C ALA A 104 4.42 -5.63 -14.94
N VAL A 105 3.81 -4.53 -14.49
CA VAL A 105 3.29 -3.47 -15.35
C VAL A 105 4.44 -2.55 -15.77
N PRO A 106 4.59 -2.24 -17.08
CA PRO A 106 5.64 -1.33 -17.55
C PRO A 106 5.50 0.10 -17.00
N PHE A 107 6.62 0.69 -16.60
CA PHE A 107 6.64 2.12 -16.26
C PHE A 107 6.40 2.97 -17.51
N PRO A 108 5.77 4.15 -17.36
CA PRO A 108 5.73 5.15 -18.43
C PRO A 108 7.17 5.48 -18.83
N ARG A 109 7.47 5.38 -20.15
CA ARG A 109 8.79 5.73 -20.66
C ARG A 109 9.04 7.20 -20.33
N LYS A 110 10.14 7.51 -19.63
CA LYS A 110 10.63 8.89 -19.58
C LYS A 110 10.86 9.32 -21.03
N ALA A 111 10.17 10.38 -21.46
CA ALA A 111 10.42 10.98 -22.77
C ALA A 111 11.94 11.17 -22.89
N SER A 112 12.56 10.53 -23.87
CA SER A 112 13.99 10.69 -24.10
C SER A 112 14.24 12.17 -24.31
N ARG A 113 14.88 12.81 -23.32
CA ARG A 113 15.35 14.18 -23.45
C ARG A 113 16.34 14.17 -24.61
N ARG A 114 15.90 14.58 -25.79
CA ARG A 114 16.78 14.88 -26.92
C ARG A 114 17.51 16.15 -26.54
N GLU A 115 18.64 16.01 -25.85
CA GLU A 115 19.65 17.06 -25.84
C GLU A 115 20.44 16.88 -27.14
N ASN A 116 20.21 17.84 -28.05
CA ASN A 116 21.09 18.13 -29.18
C ASN A 116 22.45 18.59 -28.66
#